data_AF-A0A1S9MZS0-F1
#
_entry.id   AF-A0A1S9MZS0-F1
#
_cell.length_a   1.000
_cell.length_b   1.000
_cell.length_c   1.000
_cell.angle_alpha   90.00
_cell.angle_beta   90.00
_cell.angle_gamma   90.00
#
_symmetry.space_group_name_H-M   'P 1'
#
loop_
_entity.id
_entity.type
_entity.pdbx_description
1 polymer ?
#
loop_
_entity_poly.entity_id
_entity_poly.type
_entity_poly.pdbx_seq_one_letter_code
_entity_poly.pdbx_strand_id
1 'polypeptide(L)' 'MAKQIKEPKVEINPEPVRMISFLVGDKFKEDLKVKCIRNGETISEVARRLLENYLNESDKKIKRRKLKTKKVL' A
#
# COMPACT_ATOMS: atom_id res chain seq x y z
N MET A 1 1.14 22.40 40.01
CA MET A 1 1.46 21.01 39.57
C MET A 1 1.45 20.98 38.04
N ALA A 2 2.63 20.89 37.40
CA ALA A 2 2.76 20.96 35.94
C ALA A 2 2.54 19.58 35.30
N LYS A 3 1.64 19.50 34.31
CA LYS A 3 1.39 18.29 33.52
C LYS A 3 2.56 18.08 32.55
N GLN A 4 3.24 16.93 32.65
CA GLN A 4 4.24 16.50 31.66
C GLN A 4 3.54 16.18 30.34
N ILE A 5 3.88 16.93 29.29
CA ILE A 5 3.46 16.68 27.91
C ILE A 5 4.37 15.59 27.37
N LYS A 6 3.83 14.40 27.10
CA LYS A 6 4.57 13.32 26.44
C LYS A 6 4.75 13.70 24.97
N GLU A 7 5.97 14.03 24.56
CA GLU A 7 6.31 14.21 23.15
C GLU A 7 6.10 12.87 22.40
N PRO A 8 5.40 12.87 21.25
CA PRO A 8 5.28 11.67 20.43
C PRO A 8 6.65 11.36 19.84
N LYS A 9 7.25 10.24 20.28
CA LYS A 9 8.48 9.71 19.70
C LYS A 9 8.22 9.38 18.22
N VAL A 10 8.77 10.19 17.32
CA VAL A 10 8.76 9.93 15.89
C VAL A 10 9.82 8.86 15.64
N GLU A 11 9.41 7.63 15.42
CA GLU A 11 10.30 6.55 14.97
C GLU A 11 10.74 6.84 13.53
N ILE A 12 11.98 7.32 13.38
CA ILE A 12 12.57 7.58 12.07
C ILE A 12 13.12 6.24 11.56
N ASN A 13 12.35 5.58 10.69
CA ASN A 13 12.76 4.35 10.05
C ASN A 13 13.97 4.64 9.11
N PRO A 14 15.13 3.98 9.28
CA PRO A 14 16.39 4.37 8.61
C PRO A 14 16.50 3.90 7.14
N GLU A 15 15.50 3.23 6.59
CA GLU A 15 15.49 2.85 5.19
C GLU A 15 15.20 4.06 4.28
N PRO A 16 15.89 4.21 3.14
CA PRO A 16 15.68 5.36 2.27
C PRO A 16 14.27 5.36 1.70
N VAL A 17 13.44 6.28 2.18
CA VAL A 17 12.12 6.56 1.59
C VAL A 17 12.34 7.13 0.20
N ARG A 18 12.19 6.29 -0.82
CA ARG A 18 12.23 6.72 -2.22
C ARG A 18 10.89 7.37 -2.57
N MET A 19 10.93 8.68 -2.86
CA MET A 19 9.77 9.37 -3.43
C MET A 19 9.60 8.98 -4.89
N ILE A 20 8.39 8.62 -5.28
CA ILE A 20 8.05 8.24 -6.65
C ILE A 20 6.89 9.13 -7.10
N SER A 21 7.06 9.80 -8.22
CA SER A 21 5.99 10.51 -8.91
C SER A 21 5.42 9.62 -10.01
N PHE A 22 4.10 9.48 -10.06
CA PHE A 22 3.42 8.70 -11.09
C PHE A 22 2.12 9.40 -11.50
N LEU A 23 1.73 9.19 -12.75
CA LEU A 23 0.49 9.71 -13.30
C LEU A 23 -0.60 8.64 -13.19
N VAL A 24 -1.82 9.08 -12.92
CA VAL A 24 -3.00 8.21 -12.85
C VAL A 24 -4.15 8.82 -13.62
N GLY A 25 -5.04 7.97 -14.14
CA GLY A 25 -6.28 8.42 -14.76
C GLY A 25 -7.27 9.00 -13.75
N ASP A 26 -8.19 9.84 -14.22
CA ASP A 26 -9.12 10.60 -13.38
C ASP A 26 -10.02 9.71 -12.52
N LYS A 27 -10.55 8.62 -13.09
CA LYS A 27 -11.39 7.66 -12.33
C LYS A 27 -10.64 7.03 -11.16
N PHE A 28 -9.36 6.69 -11.36
CA PHE A 28 -8.55 6.11 -10.30
C PHE A 28 -8.20 7.15 -9.23
N LYS A 29 -7.96 8.40 -9.63
CA LYS A 29 -7.73 9.52 -8.72
C LYS A 29 -8.92 9.76 -7.79
N GLU A 30 -10.14 9.68 -8.31
CA GLU A 30 -11.36 9.81 -7.50
C GLU A 30 -11.51 8.65 -6.51
N ASP A 31 -11.36 7.41 -6.96
CA ASP A 31 -11.41 6.23 -6.09
C ASP A 31 -10.35 6.30 -4.96
N LEU A 32 -9.14 6.76 -5.30
CA LEU A 32 -8.06 6.93 -4.33
C LEU A 32 -8.43 7.96 -3.25
N LYS A 33 -9.00 9.11 -3.65
CA LYS A 33 -9.48 10.14 -2.70
C LYS A 33 -10.57 9.61 -1.78
N VAL A 34 -11.55 8.89 -2.33
CA VAL A 34 -12.63 8.29 -1.53
C VAL A 34 -12.06 7.31 -0.49
N LYS A 35 -11.08 6.49 -0.88
CA LYS A 35 -10.40 5.57 0.05
C LYS A 35 -9.61 6.30 1.14
N CYS A 36 -8.92 7.40 0.81
CA CYS A 36 -8.22 8.21 1.79
C CYS A 36 -9.19 8.74 2.86
N ILE A 37 -10.32 9.32 2.43
CA ILE A 37 -11.35 9.85 3.34
C ILE A 37 -11.96 8.75 4.20
N ARG A 38 -12.30 7.60 3.60
CA ARG A 38 -12.92 6.47 4.32
C ARG A 38 -12.04 5.88 5.41
N ASN A 39 -10.73 5.83 5.19
CA ASN A 39 -9.80 5.20 6.11
C ASN A 39 -9.08 6.21 7.04
N GLY A 40 -9.24 7.51 6.80
CA GLY A 40 -8.47 8.55 7.51
C GLY A 40 -6.96 8.50 7.19
N GLU A 41 -6.59 8.00 6.02
CA GLU A 41 -5.21 7.79 5.58
C GLU A 41 -4.78 8.86 4.57
N THR A 42 -3.47 9.13 4.50
CA THR A 42 -2.89 9.95 3.44
C THR A 42 -2.85 9.20 2.10
N ILE A 43 -2.79 9.95 1.00
CA ILE A 43 -2.67 9.38 -0.36
C ILE A 43 -1.45 8.44 -0.45
N SER A 44 -0.33 8.82 0.16
CA SER A 44 0.91 8.04 0.16
C SER A 44 0.76 6.71 0.89
N GLU A 45 0.04 6.66 2.00
CA GLU A 45 -0.21 5.42 2.76
C GLU A 45 -1.13 4.48 1.99
N VAL A 46 -2.20 5.01 1.39
CA VAL A 46 -3.09 4.22 0.55
C VAL A 46 -2.33 3.66 -0.65
N ALA A 47 -1.52 4.49 -1.32
CA ALA A 47 -0.70 4.06 -2.45
C ALA A 47 0.33 2.99 -2.04
N ARG A 48 0.99 3.14 -0.88
CA ARG A 48 1.91 2.15 -0.32
C ARG A 48 1.20 0.81 -0.11
N ARG A 49 0.04 0.80 0.55
CA ARG A 49 -0.74 -0.43 0.80
C ARG A 49 -1.17 -1.11 -0.50
N LEU A 50 -1.59 -0.34 -1.51
CA LEU A 50 -1.94 -0.89 -2.82
C LEU A 50 -0.73 -1.55 -3.50
N LEU A 51 0.44 -0.92 -3.43
CA LEU A 51 1.69 -1.46 -3.95
C LEU A 51 2.10 -2.74 -3.20
N GLU A 52 2.06 -2.73 -1.87
CA GLU A 52 2.35 -3.91 -1.04
C GLU A 52 1.41 -5.07 -1.37
N ASN A 53 0.10 -4.80 -1.50
CA ASN A 53 -0.87 -5.80 -1.90
C ASN A 53 -0.54 -6.40 -3.27
N TYR A 54 -0.15 -5.58 -4.23
CA TYR A 54 0.25 -6.03 -5.57
C TYR A 54 1.51 -6.92 -5.52
N LEU A 55 2.53 -6.49 -4.78
CA LEU A 55 3.77 -7.26 -4.60
C LEU A 55 3.50 -8.59 -3.89
N ASN A 56 2.64 -8.60 -2.87
CA ASN A 56 2.26 -9.79 -2.12
C ASN A 56 1.29 -10.72 -2.89
N GLU A 57 0.43 -10.18 -3.77
CA GLU A 57 -0.45 -10.98 -4.63
C GLU A 57 0.31 -11.76 -5.72
N SER A 58 1.48 -11.25 -6.12
CA SER A 58 2.33 -11.84 -7.16
C SER A 58 2.77 -13.28 -6.82
N ASP A 59 2.81 -13.65 -5.54
CA ASP A 59 3.14 -15.01 -5.10
C ASP A 59 1.97 -16.01 -5.19
N LYS A 60 0.72 -15.55 -5.08
CA LYS A 60 -0.45 -16.43 -4.97
C LYS A 60 -1.14 -16.73 -6.31
N LYS A 61 -1.09 -15.82 -7.29
CA LYS A 61 -1.73 -16.06 -8.61
C LYS A 61 -0.87 -16.86 -9.59
N ILE A 62 0.46 -16.79 -9.51
CA ILE A 62 1.35 -17.61 -10.36
C ILE A 62 1.28 -19.10 -9.96
N LYS A 63 1.17 -19.41 -8.66
CA LYS A 63 1.11 -20.81 -8.18
C LYS A 63 -0.19 -21.53 -8.54
N ARG A 64 -1.33 -20.84 -8.66
CA ARG A 64 -2.61 -21.47 -9.09
C ARG A 64 -2.65 -21.84 -10.58
N ARG A 65 -1.91 -21.15 -11.44
CA ARG A 65 -1.84 -21.50 -12.88
C ARG A 65 -0.93 -22.70 -13.19
N LYS A 66 0.00 -23.06 -12.31
CA LYS A 66 0.91 -24.21 -12.55
C LYS A 66 0.33 -25.59 -12.19
N LEU A 67 -0.79 -25.66 -11.46
CA LEU A 67 -1.36 -26.93 -10.97
C LEU A 67 -2.52 -27.49 -11.80
N LYS A 68 -3.05 -26.75 -12.79
CA LYS A 68 -4.17 -27.23 -13.63
C LYS A 68 -3.79 -27.70 -15.03
N THR A 69 -2.52 -27.66 -15.41
CA THR A 69 -2.09 -27.98 -16.79
C THR A 69 -1.31 -29.29 -16.93
N LYS A 70 -1.38 -30.19 -15.93
CA LYS A 70 -0.58 -31.42 -15.91
C LYS A 70 -1.35 -32.75 -15.98
N LYS A 71 -2.59 -32.75 -16.49
CA LYS A 71 -3.30 -34.01 -16.75
C LYS A 71 -4.31 -33.91 -17.90
N VAL A 72 -3.79 -33.65 -19.11
CA VAL A 72 -4.42 -34.10 -20.36
C VAL A 72 -3.30 -34.57 -21.27
N LEU A 73 -2.99 -35.85 -21.16
CA LEU A 73 -2.44 -36.73 -22.19
C LEU A 73 -3.20 -38.04 -22.00
#